data_AF-A0A139WPU9-F1
#
_entry.id   AF-A0A139WPU9-F1
#
_cell.length_a   1.000
_cell.length_b   1.000
_cell.length_c   1.000
_cell.angle_alpha   90.00
_cell.angle_beta   90.00
_cell.angle_gamma   90.00
#
_symmetry.space_group_name_H-M   'P 1'
#
loop_
_entity.id
_entity.type
_entity.pdbx_description
1 polymer ?
#
loop_
_entity_poly.entity_id
_entity_poly.type
_entity_poly.pdbx_seq_one_letter_code
_entity_poly.pdbx_strand_id
1 'polypeptide(L)'
;MGKTLNVAADRAFDQTKTVLPAEVARGVYMRNAPSLQALKLMHLMIATAGGRMADEVQHDIRLSDIRRIEGMKNHDRTSLTPLFEDLRAAVLTFDDPNAMRVTIGGLLDEAVINYRHEASGDTVVSWFFARTFRRMAEESNHWAILDRQTVFHLGSKYSVLLFQHVASLAGLAHVASKTFTVREMRALFGVPEGKLDRFSHFNSRAIIPAIAEINQLSRLTLTATPNKVGRTVASVTIAWQAKDDPRATRRELAVSKVGRKTRRESSAEAVPLIFPETGGIAYSERWLSIKRAMGCDADNQKIASDFRRFLAGRGLARDATNIERLFEDFCRKVGKA
;
A
#
# COMPACT_ATOMS: atom_id res chain seq x y z
N MET A 1 -23.08 -20.25 -7.25
CA MET A 1 -22.81 -18.89 -6.78
C MET A 1 -21.70 -18.94 -5.74
N GLY A 2 -20.53 -18.37 -6.05
CA GLY A 2 -19.39 -18.32 -5.12
C GLY A 2 -19.71 -17.53 -3.86
N LYS A 3 -19.03 -17.86 -2.75
CA LYS A 3 -19.26 -17.21 -1.44
C LYS A 3 -19.04 -15.69 -1.48
N THR A 4 -18.17 -15.20 -2.38
CA THR A 4 -17.87 -13.78 -2.55
C THR A 4 -19.11 -12.96 -2.92
N LEU A 5 -19.99 -13.46 -3.80
CA LEU A 5 -21.18 -12.72 -4.24
C LEU A 5 -22.24 -12.58 -3.14
N ASN A 6 -22.45 -13.64 -2.34
CA ASN A 6 -23.36 -13.59 -1.18
C ASN A 6 -22.89 -12.51 -0.19
N VAL A 7 -21.59 -12.48 0.08
CA VAL A 7 -20.99 -11.51 0.98
C VAL A 7 -21.06 -10.08 0.42
N ALA A 8 -20.88 -9.90 -0.89
CA ALA A 8 -21.04 -8.61 -1.55
C ALA A 8 -22.49 -8.13 -1.51
N ALA A 9 -23.47 -9.03 -1.66
CA ALA A 9 -24.88 -8.71 -1.53
C ALA A 9 -25.24 -8.29 -0.10
N ASP A 10 -24.83 -9.06 0.92
CA ASP A 10 -25.07 -8.75 2.34
C ASP A 10 -24.49 -7.39 2.74
N ARG A 11 -23.37 -6.99 2.13
CA ARG A 11 -22.66 -5.74 2.46
C ARG A 11 -22.93 -4.62 1.46
N ALA A 12 -23.86 -4.78 0.51
CA ALA A 12 -24.15 -3.76 -0.50
C ALA A 12 -24.58 -2.41 0.12
N PHE A 13 -25.21 -2.45 1.29
CA PHE A 13 -25.63 -1.26 2.03
C PHE A 13 -24.50 -0.66 2.90
N ASP A 14 -23.43 -1.41 3.18
CA ASP A 14 -22.30 -0.94 3.99
C ASP A 14 -21.32 -0.16 3.12
N GLN A 15 -21.58 1.14 3.02
CA GLN A 15 -20.74 2.10 2.33
C GLN A 15 -19.33 2.25 2.92
N THR A 16 -18.97 1.60 4.02
CA THR A 16 -17.60 1.65 4.55
C THR A 16 -16.70 0.58 3.94
N LYS A 17 -17.26 -0.39 3.22
CA LYS A 17 -16.55 -1.57 2.73
C LYS A 17 -16.69 -1.76 1.23
N THR A 18 -15.67 -2.36 0.63
CA THR A 18 -15.76 -2.93 -0.70
C THR A 18 -15.36 -4.40 -0.61
N VAL A 19 -16.19 -5.28 -1.17
CA VAL A 19 -15.90 -6.70 -1.30
C VAL A 19 -15.26 -6.92 -2.67
N LEU A 20 -14.01 -7.37 -2.71
CA LEU A 20 -13.32 -7.74 -3.95
C LEU A 20 -13.13 -9.25 -4.01
N PRO A 21 -13.26 -9.88 -5.18
CA PRO A 21 -12.75 -11.22 -5.41
C PRO A 21 -11.25 -11.28 -5.04
N ALA A 22 -10.84 -12.27 -4.25
CA ALA A 22 -9.46 -12.34 -3.77
C ALA A 22 -8.45 -12.45 -4.92
N GLU A 23 -8.83 -13.06 -6.03
CA GLU A 23 -8.04 -13.17 -7.26
C GLU A 23 -7.68 -11.76 -7.76
N VAL A 24 -8.68 -10.89 -7.90
CA VAL A 24 -8.51 -9.48 -8.27
C VAL A 24 -7.70 -8.74 -7.20
N ALA A 25 -8.03 -8.97 -5.92
CA ALA A 25 -7.39 -8.27 -4.81
C ALA A 25 -5.89 -8.61 -4.66
N ARG A 26 -5.52 -9.88 -4.86
CA ARG A 26 -4.14 -10.39 -4.81
C ARG A 26 -3.29 -9.92 -5.98
N GLY A 27 -3.83 -9.11 -6.88
CA GLY A 27 -3.07 -8.60 -8.02
C GLY A 27 -2.65 -9.74 -8.92
N VAL A 28 -3.64 -10.40 -9.54
CA VAL A 28 -3.46 -11.01 -10.87
C VAL A 28 -2.46 -10.16 -11.65
N TYR A 29 -1.41 -10.75 -12.24
CA TYR A 29 -0.34 -9.98 -12.88
C TYR A 29 -0.91 -8.91 -13.83
N MET A 30 -1.02 -7.69 -13.33
CA MET A 30 -1.70 -6.59 -13.99
C MET A 30 -0.67 -5.92 -14.89
N ARG A 31 -0.77 -6.19 -16.20
CA ARG A 31 -0.07 -5.38 -17.19
C ARG A 31 -0.88 -4.12 -17.45
N ASN A 32 -0.19 -3.00 -17.66
CA ASN A 32 -0.79 -1.66 -17.74
C ASN A 32 -1.60 -1.30 -16.49
N ALA A 33 -0.97 -1.42 -15.31
CA ALA A 33 -1.65 -1.11 -14.06
C ALA A 33 -2.25 0.30 -14.07
N PRO A 34 -3.56 0.45 -13.75
CA PRO A 34 -4.25 1.73 -13.84
C PRO A 34 -3.60 2.84 -12.99
N SER A 35 -3.84 4.10 -13.36
CA SER A 35 -3.48 5.23 -12.51
C SER A 35 -4.17 5.16 -11.14
N LEU A 36 -3.67 5.93 -10.16
CA LEU A 36 -4.28 5.98 -8.81
C LEU A 36 -5.78 6.32 -8.86
N GLN A 37 -6.17 7.27 -9.71
CA GLN A 37 -7.58 7.68 -9.81
C GLN A 37 -8.41 6.60 -10.48
N ALA A 38 -7.88 5.92 -11.50
CA ALA A 38 -8.52 4.79 -12.14
C ALA A 38 -8.71 3.62 -11.15
N LEU A 39 -7.71 3.29 -10.32
CA LEU A 39 -7.86 2.28 -9.26
C LEU A 39 -8.97 2.64 -8.26
N LYS A 40 -9.06 3.92 -7.84
CA LYS A 40 -10.15 4.37 -6.97
C LYS A 40 -11.51 4.24 -7.66
N LEU A 41 -11.59 4.61 -8.93
CA LEU A 41 -12.79 4.45 -9.74
C LEU A 41 -13.18 2.97 -9.88
N MET A 42 -12.23 2.06 -10.09
CA MET A 42 -12.48 0.61 -10.07
C MET A 42 -13.09 0.16 -8.74
N HIS A 43 -12.53 0.57 -7.60
CA HIS A 43 -13.09 0.22 -6.29
C HIS A 43 -14.51 0.75 -6.12
N LEU A 44 -14.80 1.96 -6.62
CA LEU A 44 -16.14 2.50 -6.61
C LEU A 44 -17.09 1.68 -7.50
N MET A 45 -16.70 1.37 -8.74
CA MET A 45 -17.51 0.56 -9.66
C MET A 45 -17.85 -0.80 -9.06
N ILE A 46 -16.86 -1.49 -8.47
CA ILE A 46 -17.08 -2.79 -7.82
C ILE A 46 -18.01 -2.64 -6.61
N ALA A 47 -17.83 -1.58 -5.80
CA ALA A 47 -18.70 -1.31 -4.65
C ALA A 47 -20.15 -1.04 -5.09
N THR A 48 -20.34 -0.23 -6.14
CA THR A 48 -21.67 0.12 -6.66
C THR A 48 -22.37 -1.09 -7.27
N ALA A 49 -21.64 -1.97 -7.94
CA ALA A 49 -22.19 -3.20 -8.49
C ALA A 49 -22.58 -4.22 -7.40
N GLY A 50 -21.78 -4.30 -6.32
CA GLY A 50 -22.05 -5.19 -5.19
C GLY A 50 -22.22 -6.64 -5.64
N GLY A 51 -23.25 -7.33 -5.12
CA GLY A 51 -23.55 -8.72 -5.51
C GLY A 51 -23.81 -8.94 -7.01
N ARG A 52 -24.14 -7.89 -7.77
CA ARG A 52 -24.38 -7.96 -9.23
C ARG A 52 -23.12 -7.85 -10.07
N MET A 53 -21.93 -7.73 -9.47
CA MET A 53 -20.68 -7.50 -10.22
C MET A 53 -20.30 -8.63 -11.18
N ALA A 54 -20.88 -9.82 -11.02
CA ALA A 54 -20.70 -10.96 -11.92
C ALA A 54 -21.77 -11.02 -13.03
N ASP A 55 -22.85 -10.28 -12.89
CA ASP A 55 -23.98 -10.34 -13.82
C ASP A 55 -23.61 -9.66 -15.15
N GLU A 56 -24.16 -10.17 -16.25
CA GLU A 56 -24.03 -9.55 -17.57
C GLU A 56 -25.01 -8.39 -17.73
N VAL A 57 -24.85 -7.37 -16.89
CA VAL A 57 -25.77 -6.22 -16.83
C VAL A 57 -25.00 -4.91 -16.88
N GLN A 58 -25.70 -3.87 -17.33
CA GLN A 58 -25.20 -2.51 -17.21
C GLN A 58 -25.28 -2.08 -15.75
N HIS A 59 -24.19 -1.48 -15.27
CA HIS A 59 -24.17 -0.76 -14.00
C HIS A 59 -24.10 0.73 -14.27
N ASP A 60 -24.61 1.54 -13.35
CA ASP A 60 -24.63 2.99 -13.47
C ASP A 60 -24.37 3.69 -12.13
N ILE A 61 -23.86 4.91 -12.22
CA ILE A 61 -23.73 5.84 -11.11
C ILE A 61 -23.83 7.28 -11.64
N ARG A 62 -24.46 8.17 -10.88
CA ARG A 62 -24.49 9.60 -11.23
C ARG A 62 -23.14 10.21 -10.98
N LEU A 63 -22.71 11.11 -11.88
CA LEU A 63 -21.47 11.86 -11.71
C LEU A 63 -21.46 12.67 -10.40
N SER A 64 -22.62 13.22 -10.01
CA SER A 64 -22.78 13.94 -8.74
C SER A 64 -22.48 13.06 -7.52
N ASP A 65 -22.80 11.76 -7.59
CA ASP A 65 -22.51 10.82 -6.51
C ASP A 65 -21.03 10.45 -6.46
N ILE A 66 -20.35 10.35 -7.62
CA ILE A 66 -18.88 10.22 -7.67
C ILE A 66 -18.22 11.42 -6.98
N ARG A 67 -18.69 12.64 -7.29
CA ARG A 67 -18.13 13.90 -6.74
C ARG A 67 -18.30 14.04 -5.22
N ARG A 68 -19.31 13.38 -4.65
CA ARG A 68 -19.57 13.38 -3.20
C ARG A 68 -18.61 12.48 -2.41
N ILE A 69 -17.84 11.63 -3.08
CA ILE A 69 -16.96 10.68 -2.40
C ILE A 69 -15.70 11.39 -1.91
N GLU A 70 -15.57 11.45 -0.59
CA GLU A 70 -14.37 11.97 0.06
C GLU A 70 -13.12 11.16 -0.33
N GLY A 71 -12.06 11.87 -0.76
CA GLY A 71 -10.79 11.27 -1.19
C GLY A 71 -10.69 10.97 -2.69
N MET A 72 -11.80 11.10 -3.44
CA MET A 72 -11.77 11.18 -4.90
C MET A 72 -11.56 12.63 -5.37
N LYS A 73 -11.06 12.80 -6.60
CA LYS A 73 -11.03 14.13 -7.22
C LYS A 73 -12.45 14.55 -7.60
N ASN A 74 -12.66 15.86 -7.72
CA ASN A 74 -13.89 16.40 -8.29
C ASN A 74 -13.88 16.17 -9.80
N HIS A 75 -14.38 15.01 -10.21
CA HIS A 75 -14.33 14.55 -11.59
C HIS A 75 -15.38 15.21 -12.48
N ASP A 76 -15.08 15.28 -13.77
CA ASP A 76 -15.95 15.69 -14.87
C ASP A 76 -15.77 14.70 -16.02
N ARG A 77 -16.49 14.91 -17.13
CA ARG A 77 -16.37 14.05 -18.32
C ARG A 77 -14.91 13.93 -18.78
N THR A 78 -14.23 15.07 -18.94
CA THR A 78 -12.85 15.15 -19.45
C THR A 78 -11.86 14.39 -18.57
N SER A 79 -12.01 14.45 -17.26
CA SER A 79 -11.13 13.77 -16.30
C SER A 79 -11.51 12.31 -16.04
N LEU A 80 -12.74 11.87 -16.36
CA LEU A 80 -13.15 10.47 -16.26
C LEU A 80 -12.76 9.64 -17.47
N THR A 81 -12.86 10.20 -18.68
CA THR A 81 -12.50 9.49 -19.92
C THR A 81 -11.15 8.76 -19.83
N PRO A 82 -10.03 9.41 -19.47
CA PRO A 82 -8.73 8.73 -19.38
C PRO A 82 -8.68 7.66 -18.28
N LEU A 83 -9.54 7.74 -17.25
CA LEU A 83 -9.60 6.70 -16.23
C LEU A 83 -10.28 5.43 -16.75
N PHE A 84 -11.32 5.58 -17.56
CA PHE A 84 -11.94 4.43 -18.22
C PHE A 84 -11.02 3.83 -19.28
N GLU A 85 -10.25 4.63 -20.00
CA GLU A 85 -9.20 4.16 -20.90
C GLU A 85 -8.14 3.34 -20.15
N ASP A 86 -7.64 3.84 -19.00
CA ASP A 86 -6.72 3.11 -18.12
C ASP A 86 -7.31 1.75 -17.69
N LEU A 87 -8.57 1.74 -17.23
CA LEU A 87 -9.25 0.52 -16.77
C LEU A 87 -9.52 -0.47 -17.91
N ARG A 88 -9.79 0.02 -19.11
CA ARG A 88 -10.01 -0.80 -20.31
C ARG A 88 -8.71 -1.39 -20.85
N ALA A 89 -7.60 -0.68 -20.69
CA ALA A 89 -6.26 -1.11 -21.11
C ALA A 89 -5.59 -2.07 -20.13
N ALA A 90 -6.11 -2.17 -18.89
CA ALA A 90 -5.60 -3.07 -17.87
C ALA A 90 -5.82 -4.55 -18.26
N VAL A 91 -4.73 -5.31 -18.29
CA VAL A 91 -4.75 -6.74 -18.62
C VAL A 91 -4.60 -7.57 -17.35
N LEU A 92 -5.60 -8.39 -17.08
CA LEU A 92 -5.61 -9.39 -16.01
C LEU A 92 -5.09 -10.73 -16.56
N THR A 93 -3.94 -11.20 -16.06
CA THR A 93 -3.38 -12.53 -16.38
C THR A 93 -3.44 -13.47 -15.19
N PHE A 94 -4.34 -14.45 -15.22
CA PHE A 94 -4.50 -15.47 -14.18
C PHE A 94 -3.90 -16.79 -14.64
N ASP A 95 -2.93 -17.29 -13.90
CA ASP A 95 -2.33 -18.60 -14.10
C ASP A 95 -2.91 -19.56 -13.05
N ASP A 96 -3.55 -20.63 -13.51
CA ASP A 96 -4.00 -21.75 -12.68
C ASP A 96 -3.12 -22.96 -12.97
N PRO A 97 -2.09 -23.23 -12.13
CA PRO A 97 -1.20 -24.36 -12.32
C PRO A 97 -1.91 -25.71 -12.18
N ASN A 98 -3.00 -25.79 -11.40
CA ASN A 98 -3.73 -27.05 -11.20
C ASN A 98 -4.54 -27.40 -12.44
N ALA A 99 -5.19 -26.40 -13.05
CA ALA A 99 -5.90 -26.57 -14.32
C ALA A 99 -4.99 -26.47 -15.55
N MET A 100 -3.69 -26.24 -15.36
CA MET A 100 -2.68 -25.97 -16.40
C MET A 100 -3.17 -24.94 -17.43
N ARG A 101 -3.78 -23.85 -16.95
CA ARG A 101 -4.47 -22.87 -17.79
C ARG A 101 -4.07 -21.46 -17.43
N VAL A 102 -3.63 -20.71 -18.45
CA VAL A 102 -3.47 -19.26 -18.36
C VAL A 102 -4.69 -18.57 -18.99
N THR A 103 -5.37 -17.75 -18.22
CA THR A 103 -6.43 -16.85 -18.71
C THR A 103 -5.88 -15.44 -18.83
N ILE A 104 -6.11 -14.80 -19.97
CA ILE A 104 -5.81 -13.39 -20.20
C ILE A 104 -7.11 -12.68 -20.52
N GLY A 105 -7.39 -11.56 -19.85
CA GLY A 105 -8.56 -10.73 -20.14
C GLY A 105 -8.47 -9.35 -19.51
N GLY A 106 -9.60 -8.65 -19.46
CA GLY A 106 -9.70 -7.29 -18.90
C GLY A 106 -10.61 -7.21 -17.69
N LEU A 107 -10.66 -6.01 -17.11
CA LEU A 107 -11.61 -5.64 -16.06
C LEU A 107 -12.89 -5.05 -16.64
N LEU A 108 -12.73 -4.06 -17.53
CA LEU A 108 -13.81 -3.27 -18.11
C LEU A 108 -14.04 -3.70 -19.56
N ASP A 109 -15.29 -3.87 -19.97
CA ASP A 109 -15.66 -4.13 -21.37
C ASP A 109 -15.96 -2.82 -22.10
N GLU A 110 -16.98 -2.12 -21.61
CA GLU A 110 -17.46 -0.84 -22.12
C GLU A 110 -17.78 0.11 -20.95
N ALA A 111 -17.48 1.40 -21.15
CA ALA A 111 -17.95 2.48 -20.30
C ALA A 111 -18.56 3.59 -21.15
N VAL A 112 -19.70 4.12 -20.70
CA VAL A 112 -20.46 5.18 -21.36
C VAL A 112 -20.64 6.34 -20.39
N ILE A 113 -20.21 7.54 -20.78
CA ILE A 113 -20.49 8.78 -20.04
C ILE A 113 -21.60 9.52 -20.79
N ASN A 114 -22.84 9.43 -20.29
CA ASN A 114 -23.99 10.08 -20.91
C ASN A 114 -24.10 11.53 -20.41
N TYR A 115 -23.66 12.47 -21.26
CA TYR A 115 -23.61 13.91 -20.96
C TYR A 115 -24.82 14.69 -21.52
N ARG A 116 -25.87 14.00 -21.99
CA ARG A 116 -27.05 14.63 -22.61
C ARG A 116 -27.75 15.67 -21.71
N HIS A 117 -27.56 15.54 -20.40
CA HIS A 117 -28.16 16.40 -19.37
C HIS A 117 -27.10 17.00 -18.42
N GLU A 118 -25.91 17.33 -18.93
CA GLU A 118 -24.82 17.88 -18.10
C GLU A 118 -25.22 19.19 -17.40
N ALA A 119 -26.06 20.01 -18.04
CA ALA A 119 -26.59 21.25 -17.47
C ALA A 119 -27.59 21.05 -16.30
N SER A 120 -28.31 19.92 -16.23
CA SER A 120 -29.20 19.60 -15.09
C SER A 120 -28.50 18.84 -13.97
N GLY A 121 -27.24 18.42 -14.18
CA GLY A 121 -26.48 17.60 -13.23
C GLY A 121 -26.79 16.11 -13.29
N ASP A 122 -27.52 15.64 -14.32
CA ASP A 122 -27.92 14.25 -14.51
C ASP A 122 -26.92 13.44 -15.37
N THR A 123 -25.65 13.85 -15.44
CA THR A 123 -24.63 13.05 -16.12
C THR A 123 -24.53 11.67 -15.46
N VAL A 124 -24.89 10.63 -16.22
CA VAL A 124 -24.81 9.23 -15.77
C VAL A 124 -23.60 8.57 -16.39
N VAL A 125 -22.84 7.88 -15.55
CA VAL A 125 -21.70 7.05 -15.95
C VAL A 125 -22.15 5.61 -15.86
N SER A 126 -22.08 4.88 -16.96
CA SER A 126 -22.49 3.47 -17.06
C SER A 126 -21.34 2.57 -17.51
N TRP A 127 -21.33 1.30 -17.10
CA TRP A 127 -20.31 0.35 -17.51
C TRP A 127 -20.80 -1.10 -17.53
N PHE A 128 -20.08 -1.92 -18.30
CA PHE A 128 -20.14 -3.38 -18.25
C PHE A 128 -18.78 -3.94 -17.81
N PHE A 129 -18.78 -4.87 -16.86
CA PHE A 129 -17.57 -5.61 -16.54
C PHE A 129 -17.26 -6.64 -17.63
N ALA A 130 -15.98 -6.76 -17.96
CA ALA A 130 -15.49 -7.75 -18.90
C ALA A 130 -15.76 -9.18 -18.39
N ARG A 131 -15.98 -10.09 -19.34
CA ARG A 131 -16.26 -11.51 -19.08
C ARG A 131 -15.27 -12.14 -18.09
N THR A 132 -13.99 -11.82 -18.21
CA THR A 132 -12.94 -12.37 -17.33
C THR A 132 -13.13 -11.94 -15.88
N PHE A 133 -13.41 -10.66 -15.62
CA PHE A 133 -13.71 -10.19 -14.27
C PHE A 133 -14.99 -10.82 -13.72
N ARG A 134 -16.06 -10.84 -14.51
CA ARG A 134 -17.35 -11.43 -14.10
C ARG A 134 -17.20 -12.88 -13.67
N ARG A 135 -16.51 -13.69 -14.50
CA ARG A 135 -16.20 -15.09 -14.18
C ARG A 135 -15.37 -15.22 -12.90
N MET A 136 -14.33 -14.39 -12.74
CA MET A 136 -13.54 -14.37 -11.50
C MET A 136 -14.43 -14.06 -10.28
N ALA A 137 -15.33 -13.08 -10.38
CA ALA A 137 -16.23 -12.74 -9.28
C ALA A 137 -17.23 -13.86 -8.96
N GLU A 138 -17.75 -14.54 -9.98
CA GLU A 138 -18.69 -15.66 -9.83
C GLU A 138 -18.06 -16.90 -9.19
N GLU A 139 -16.87 -17.27 -9.64
CA GLU A 139 -16.14 -18.47 -9.23
C GLU A 139 -15.40 -18.27 -7.89
N SER A 140 -15.20 -17.02 -7.47
CA SER A 140 -14.44 -16.69 -6.27
C SER A 140 -15.13 -17.15 -4.99
N ASN A 141 -14.44 -18.00 -4.23
CA ASN A 141 -14.82 -18.40 -2.87
C ASN A 141 -14.04 -17.66 -1.77
N HIS A 142 -13.11 -16.80 -2.16
CA HIS A 142 -12.28 -16.00 -1.26
C HIS A 142 -12.48 -14.52 -1.59
N TRP A 143 -12.75 -13.68 -0.59
CA TRP A 143 -12.93 -12.25 -0.82
C TRP A 143 -12.03 -11.41 0.10
N ALA A 144 -11.67 -10.23 -0.39
CA ALA A 144 -11.05 -9.18 0.42
C ALA A 144 -12.13 -8.17 0.81
N ILE A 145 -12.28 -7.92 2.12
CA ILE A 145 -13.07 -6.79 2.60
C ILE A 145 -12.12 -5.63 2.78
N LEU A 146 -12.23 -4.63 1.92
CA LEU A 146 -11.41 -3.43 1.97
C LEU A 146 -12.16 -2.31 2.68
N ASP A 147 -11.46 -1.62 3.58
CA ASP A 147 -11.93 -0.35 4.13
C ASP A 147 -11.91 0.70 3.02
N ARG A 148 -13.10 1.08 2.55
CA ARG A 148 -13.27 1.93 1.38
C ARG A 148 -12.71 3.34 1.62
N GLN A 149 -12.87 3.84 2.84
CA GLN A 149 -12.31 5.13 3.25
C GLN A 149 -10.79 5.12 3.13
N THR A 150 -10.12 4.07 3.60
CA THR A 150 -8.66 3.89 3.46
C THR A 150 -8.27 3.98 2.00
N VAL A 151 -8.87 3.18 1.11
CA VAL A 151 -8.56 3.17 -0.34
C VAL A 151 -8.68 4.57 -0.95
N PHE A 152 -9.76 5.29 -0.67
CA PHE A 152 -9.97 6.65 -1.20
C PHE A 152 -9.03 7.68 -0.58
N HIS A 153 -8.45 7.42 0.59
CA HIS A 153 -7.51 8.33 1.24
C HIS A 153 -6.05 8.06 0.89
N LEU A 154 -5.72 6.88 0.34
CA LEU A 154 -4.38 6.57 -0.17
C LEU A 154 -4.00 7.50 -1.35
N GLY A 155 -2.76 7.96 -1.35
CA GLY A 155 -2.23 8.99 -2.25
C GLY A 155 -1.28 8.46 -3.32
N SER A 156 -0.94 7.17 -3.30
CA SER A 156 -0.08 6.52 -4.30
C SER A 156 -0.72 5.25 -4.85
N LYS A 157 -0.54 4.99 -6.16
CA LYS A 157 -0.98 3.74 -6.79
C LYS A 157 -0.33 2.52 -6.14
N TYR A 158 0.92 2.64 -5.71
CA TYR A 158 1.64 1.57 -5.01
C TYR A 158 1.00 1.26 -3.67
N SER A 159 0.58 2.28 -2.92
CA SER A 159 -0.14 2.08 -1.66
C SER A 159 -1.45 1.33 -1.86
N VAL A 160 -2.24 1.69 -2.88
CA VAL A 160 -3.51 1.02 -3.17
C VAL A 160 -3.29 -0.44 -3.54
N LEU A 161 -2.37 -0.73 -4.47
CA LEU A 161 -2.09 -2.10 -4.92
C LEU A 161 -1.56 -3.00 -3.78
N LEU A 162 -0.64 -2.49 -2.94
CA LEU A 162 -0.15 -3.26 -1.80
C LEU A 162 -1.19 -3.42 -0.70
N PHE A 163 -1.96 -2.38 -0.40
CA PHE A 163 -3.05 -2.47 0.58
C PHE A 163 -4.08 -3.52 0.13
N GLN A 164 -4.49 -3.48 -1.14
CA GLN A 164 -5.41 -4.43 -1.73
C GLN A 164 -4.88 -5.86 -1.59
N HIS A 165 -3.60 -6.10 -1.93
CA HIS A 165 -2.98 -7.41 -1.81
C HIS A 165 -2.95 -7.90 -0.37
N VAL A 166 -2.45 -7.08 0.55
CA VAL A 166 -2.31 -7.46 1.96
C VAL A 166 -3.66 -7.68 2.62
N ALA A 167 -4.64 -6.82 2.38
CA ALA A 167 -5.98 -6.97 2.97
C ALA A 167 -6.72 -8.22 2.43
N SER A 168 -6.38 -8.71 1.24
CA SER A 168 -6.88 -10.01 0.75
C SER A 168 -6.31 -11.23 1.47
N LEU A 169 -5.21 -11.05 2.21
CA LEU A 169 -4.52 -12.09 2.96
C LEU A 169 -4.73 -11.94 4.47
N ALA A 170 -4.91 -10.70 4.97
CA ALA A 170 -5.01 -10.40 6.40
C ALA A 170 -6.22 -11.05 7.10
N GLY A 171 -7.23 -11.50 6.35
CA GLY A 171 -8.36 -12.28 6.88
C GLY A 171 -8.12 -13.80 6.97
N LEU A 172 -6.97 -14.30 6.51
CA LEU A 172 -6.64 -15.72 6.54
C LEU A 172 -5.92 -16.06 7.85
N ALA A 173 -6.42 -17.09 8.55
CA ALA A 173 -5.75 -17.61 9.74
C ALA A 173 -4.32 -18.05 9.38
N HIS A 174 -3.35 -17.66 10.21
CA HIS A 174 -1.93 -18.01 10.12
C HIS A 174 -1.10 -17.36 8.99
N VAL A 175 -1.63 -16.40 8.23
CA VAL A 175 -0.85 -15.63 7.26
C VAL A 175 -0.63 -14.19 7.74
N ALA A 176 0.54 -13.94 8.34
CA ALA A 176 0.96 -12.62 8.82
C ALA A 176 2.11 -12.02 7.99
N SER A 177 2.60 -12.73 6.98
CA SER A 177 3.65 -12.22 6.09
C SER A 177 3.65 -12.93 4.73
N LYS A 178 4.28 -12.30 3.75
CA LYS A 178 4.57 -12.91 2.44
C LYS A 178 5.90 -12.39 1.89
N THR A 179 6.70 -13.32 1.35
CA THR A 179 7.94 -13.00 0.66
C THR A 179 7.69 -12.88 -0.84
N PHE A 180 8.11 -11.76 -1.42
CA PHE A 180 8.07 -11.52 -2.86
C PHE A 180 9.50 -11.41 -3.38
N THR A 181 9.83 -12.09 -4.47
CA THR A 181 11.00 -11.71 -5.26
C THR A 181 10.89 -10.24 -5.69
N VAL A 182 12.01 -9.57 -5.95
CA VAL A 182 11.96 -8.17 -6.40
C VAL A 182 11.14 -8.04 -7.70
N ARG A 183 11.20 -9.05 -8.57
CA ARG A 183 10.39 -9.13 -9.80
C ARG A 183 8.90 -9.18 -9.50
N GLU A 184 8.46 -10.06 -8.61
CA GLU A 184 7.05 -10.16 -8.22
C GLU A 184 6.56 -8.89 -7.54
N MET A 185 7.38 -8.26 -6.69
CA MET A 185 7.01 -7.01 -6.03
C MET A 185 6.84 -5.86 -7.04
N ARG A 186 7.67 -5.79 -8.09
CA ARG A 186 7.50 -4.81 -9.18
C ARG A 186 6.23 -5.07 -9.99
N ALA A 187 5.96 -6.34 -10.28
CA ALA A 187 4.75 -6.73 -10.98
C ALA A 187 3.50 -6.38 -10.16
N LEU A 188 3.52 -6.66 -8.85
CA LEU A 188 2.46 -6.28 -7.90
C LEU A 188 2.21 -4.77 -7.91
N PHE A 189 3.26 -3.96 -7.91
CA PHE A 189 3.16 -2.50 -7.96
C PHE A 189 2.85 -1.94 -9.35
N GLY A 190 2.74 -2.79 -10.38
CA GLY A 190 2.51 -2.33 -11.75
C GLY A 190 3.59 -1.35 -12.21
N VAL A 191 4.85 -1.65 -11.88
CA VAL A 191 6.01 -0.89 -12.33
C VAL A 191 6.26 -1.23 -13.80
N PRO A 192 6.24 -0.23 -14.71
CA PRO A 192 6.57 -0.47 -16.12
C PRO A 192 8.00 -1.00 -16.28
N GLU A 193 8.23 -1.77 -17.33
CA GLU A 193 9.57 -2.23 -17.69
C GLU A 193 10.53 -1.03 -17.90
N GLY A 194 11.77 -1.18 -17.43
CA GLY A 194 12.78 -0.10 -17.47
C GLY A 194 12.54 1.04 -16.48
N LYS A 195 11.61 0.88 -15.51
CA LYS A 195 11.40 1.84 -14.42
C LYS A 195 11.73 1.18 -13.07
N LEU A 196 12.36 1.95 -12.19
CA LEU A 196 12.75 1.50 -10.83
C LEU A 196 13.58 0.18 -10.86
N ASP A 197 14.46 0.06 -11.85
CA ASP A 197 15.27 -1.16 -12.07
C ASP A 197 16.25 -1.41 -10.93
N ARG A 198 16.83 -0.35 -10.36
CA ARG A 198 17.65 -0.46 -9.16
C ARG A 198 16.77 -0.64 -7.94
N PHE A 199 17.05 -1.67 -7.14
CA PHE A 199 16.31 -1.94 -5.90
C PHE A 199 16.30 -0.73 -4.96
N SER A 200 17.39 0.03 -4.85
CA SER A 200 17.45 1.23 -4.00
C SER A 200 16.38 2.28 -4.37
N HIS A 201 16.20 2.55 -5.66
CA HIS A 201 15.15 3.47 -6.14
C HIS A 201 13.76 2.88 -5.96
N PHE A 202 13.59 1.58 -6.22
CA PHE A 202 12.32 0.89 -5.99
C PHE A 202 11.90 0.95 -4.52
N ASN A 203 12.84 0.69 -3.62
CA ASN A 203 12.62 0.70 -2.19
C ASN A 203 12.27 2.11 -1.68
N SER A 204 13.05 3.13 -2.03
CA SER A 204 12.84 4.49 -1.53
C SER A 204 11.66 5.23 -2.17
N ARG A 205 11.30 4.90 -3.41
CA ARG A 205 10.23 5.61 -4.14
C ARG A 205 8.89 4.87 -4.18
N ALA A 206 8.88 3.55 -3.92
CA ALA A 206 7.65 2.74 -3.97
C ALA A 206 7.39 2.01 -2.65
N ILE A 207 8.28 1.11 -2.22
CA ILE A 207 8.02 0.22 -1.06
C ILE A 207 7.84 1.03 0.24
N ILE A 208 8.85 1.82 0.61
CA ILE A 208 8.84 2.57 1.88
C ILE A 208 7.69 3.59 1.90
N PRO A 209 7.47 4.42 0.86
CA PRO A 209 6.35 5.35 0.87
C PRO A 209 4.98 4.67 0.94
N ALA A 210 4.81 3.53 0.27
CA ALA A 210 3.56 2.77 0.31
C ALA A 210 3.28 2.23 1.72
N ILE A 211 4.28 1.63 2.36
CA ILE A 211 4.15 1.11 3.73
C ILE A 211 3.87 2.23 4.72
N ALA A 212 4.61 3.33 4.65
CA ALA A 212 4.38 4.48 5.54
C ALA A 212 2.96 5.04 5.40
N GLU A 213 2.46 5.15 4.17
CA GLU A 213 1.10 5.64 3.93
C GLU A 213 0.02 4.66 4.44
N ILE A 214 0.18 3.35 4.19
CA ILE A 214 -0.73 2.31 4.70
C ILE A 214 -0.72 2.29 6.24
N ASN A 215 0.46 2.38 6.85
CA ASN A 215 0.61 2.40 8.30
C ASN A 215 -0.02 3.64 8.93
N GLN A 216 -0.13 4.76 8.21
CA GLN A 216 -0.82 5.94 8.73
C GLN A 216 -2.35 5.82 8.56
N LEU A 217 -2.82 5.34 7.40
CA LEU A 217 -4.21 5.49 6.98
C LEU A 217 -5.08 4.26 7.15
N SER A 218 -4.48 3.10 7.35
CA SER A 218 -5.20 1.84 7.51
C SER A 218 -5.20 1.36 8.97
N ARG A 219 -6.00 0.32 9.22
CA ARG A 219 -5.99 -0.44 10.47
C ARG A 219 -4.87 -1.48 10.52
N LEU A 220 -4.01 -1.53 9.52
CA LEU A 220 -2.89 -2.45 9.44
C LEU A 220 -1.58 -1.71 9.76
N THR A 221 -0.64 -2.46 10.33
CA THR A 221 0.77 -2.09 10.44
C THR A 221 1.56 -3.08 9.62
N LEU A 222 2.26 -2.58 8.61
CA LEU A 222 3.11 -3.32 7.68
C LEU A 222 4.59 -3.05 7.97
N THR A 223 5.40 -4.05 7.73
CA THR A 223 6.87 -3.98 7.79
C THR A 223 7.46 -4.63 6.54
N ALA A 224 8.48 -4.00 5.95
CA ALA A 224 9.25 -4.59 4.85
C ALA A 224 10.65 -4.98 5.32
N THR A 225 11.03 -6.23 5.06
CA THR A 225 12.35 -6.77 5.34
C THR A 225 13.01 -7.21 4.03
N PRO A 226 14.00 -6.48 3.51
CA PRO A 226 14.76 -6.90 2.35
C PRO A 226 15.65 -8.11 2.66
N ASN A 227 15.57 -9.16 1.86
CA ASN A 227 16.39 -10.37 2.00
C ASN A 227 17.50 -10.37 0.94
N LYS A 228 18.76 -10.47 1.41
CA LYS A 228 19.94 -10.42 0.55
C LYS A 228 20.43 -11.82 0.17
N VAL A 229 20.90 -11.95 -1.07
CA VAL A 229 21.72 -13.05 -1.56
C VAL A 229 23.02 -12.44 -2.05
N GLY A 230 24.10 -12.66 -1.30
CA GLY A 230 25.36 -11.92 -1.49
C GLY A 230 25.16 -10.41 -1.33
N ARG A 231 25.54 -9.64 -2.36
CA ARG A 231 25.43 -8.16 -2.37
C ARG A 231 24.08 -7.64 -2.86
N THR A 232 23.21 -8.52 -3.36
CA THR A 232 21.97 -8.15 -4.04
C THR A 232 20.77 -8.48 -3.17
N VAL A 233 19.75 -7.62 -3.16
CA VAL A 233 18.45 -7.95 -2.56
C VAL A 233 17.68 -8.83 -3.53
N ALA A 234 17.42 -10.08 -3.16
CA ALA A 234 16.72 -11.06 -3.99
C ALA A 234 15.20 -11.01 -3.79
N SER A 235 14.76 -10.74 -2.56
CA SER A 235 13.35 -10.69 -2.20
C SER A 235 13.08 -9.67 -1.08
N VAL A 236 11.80 -9.36 -0.87
CA VAL A 236 11.33 -8.53 0.24
C VAL A 236 10.20 -9.28 0.93
N THR A 237 10.31 -9.45 2.24
CA THR A 237 9.23 -9.97 3.08
C THR A 237 8.37 -8.81 3.54
N ILE A 238 7.08 -8.85 3.24
CA ILE A 238 6.09 -7.92 3.79
C ILE A 238 5.35 -8.65 4.91
N ALA A 239 5.51 -8.17 6.14
CA ALA A 239 4.72 -8.61 7.30
C ALA A 239 3.60 -7.62 7.57
N TRP A 240 2.47 -8.10 8.12
CA TRP A 240 1.35 -7.26 8.52
C TRP A 240 0.69 -7.75 9.81
N GLN A 241 0.17 -6.81 10.58
CA GLN A 241 -0.66 -7.06 11.75
C GLN A 241 -1.80 -6.04 11.83
N ALA A 242 -2.93 -6.45 12.41
CA ALA A 242 -3.99 -5.51 12.76
C ALA A 242 -3.52 -4.62 13.93
N LYS A 243 -3.91 -3.35 13.90
CA LYS A 243 -3.69 -2.44 15.02
C LYS A 243 -4.71 -2.72 16.12
N ASP A 244 -4.23 -2.77 17.36
CA ASP A 244 -5.08 -2.97 18.53
C ASP A 244 -6.07 -1.82 18.74
N ASP A 245 -5.65 -0.57 18.49
CA ASP A 245 -6.49 0.62 18.62
C ASP A 245 -6.67 1.37 17.27
N PRO A 246 -7.88 1.41 16.70
CA PRO A 246 -8.15 2.13 15.45
C PRO A 246 -8.33 3.65 15.63
N ARG A 247 -8.34 4.19 16.86
CA ARG A 247 -8.63 5.63 17.11
C ARG A 247 -7.63 6.56 16.43
N ALA A 248 -6.35 6.25 16.47
CA ALA A 248 -5.32 7.04 15.80
C ALA A 248 -5.54 7.07 14.28
N THR A 249 -5.81 5.92 13.67
CA THR A 249 -6.13 5.82 12.23
C THR A 249 -7.37 6.65 11.86
N ARG A 250 -8.44 6.56 12.65
CA ARG A 250 -9.66 7.35 12.40
C ARG A 250 -9.40 8.86 12.46
N ARG A 251 -8.59 9.30 13.42
CA ARG A 251 -8.17 10.71 13.50
C ARG A 251 -7.39 11.12 12.26
N GLU A 252 -6.45 10.28 11.79
CA GLU A 252 -5.69 10.58 10.59
C GLU A 252 -6.57 10.69 9.33
N LEU A 253 -7.58 9.83 9.19
CA LEU A 253 -8.53 9.92 8.07
C LEU A 253 -9.36 11.20 8.09
N ALA A 254 -9.68 11.74 9.27
CA ALA A 254 -10.44 12.99 9.42
C ALA A 254 -9.60 14.28 9.23
N VAL A 255 -8.27 14.17 9.13
CA VAL A 255 -7.36 15.32 9.03
C VAL A 255 -6.95 15.59 7.58
N SER A 256 -6.67 16.86 7.29
CA SER A 256 -6.25 17.34 5.97
C SER A 256 -5.09 16.52 5.38
N LYS A 257 -5.14 16.32 4.06
CA LYS A 257 -4.11 15.58 3.30
C LYS A 257 -2.72 16.18 3.47
N VAL A 258 -2.62 17.52 3.54
CA VAL A 258 -1.35 18.24 3.72
C VAL A 258 -0.75 17.92 5.09
N GLY A 259 -1.54 18.02 6.17
CA GLY A 259 -1.06 17.72 7.52
C GLY A 259 -0.62 16.26 7.67
N ARG A 260 -1.32 15.32 7.03
CA ARG A 260 -0.91 13.91 6.98
C ARG A 260 0.46 13.71 6.33
N LYS A 261 0.69 14.38 5.20
CA LYS A 261 1.97 14.30 4.48
C LYS A 261 3.11 14.83 5.33
N THR A 262 2.94 16.00 5.97
CA THR A 262 3.96 16.56 6.88
C THR A 262 4.27 15.64 8.07
N ARG A 263 3.25 15.01 8.67
CA ARG A 263 3.47 14.01 9.74
C ARG A 263 4.21 12.77 9.24
N ARG A 264 3.94 12.32 8.01
CA ARG A 264 4.70 11.21 7.40
C ARG A 264 6.14 11.60 7.11
N GLU A 265 6.38 12.80 6.61
CA GLU A 265 7.74 13.27 6.30
C GLU A 265 8.56 13.45 7.59
N SER A 266 7.99 14.07 8.62
CA SER A 266 8.63 14.16 9.95
C SER A 266 8.84 12.79 10.60
N SER A 267 7.90 11.85 10.45
CA SER A 267 8.09 10.46 10.90
C SER A 267 9.05 9.66 10.03
N ALA A 268 9.26 10.02 8.75
CA ALA A 268 10.19 9.36 7.84
C ALA A 268 11.62 9.92 7.98
N GLU A 269 11.76 11.18 8.38
CA GLU A 269 13.03 11.72 8.90
C GLU A 269 13.43 11.03 10.19
N ALA A 270 12.46 10.54 10.98
CA ALA A 270 12.67 9.55 12.02
C ALA A 270 12.82 8.13 11.43
N VAL A 271 13.76 7.92 10.51
CA VAL A 271 14.25 6.55 10.22
C VAL A 271 14.72 5.96 11.56
N PRO A 272 14.32 4.75 11.96
CA PRO A 272 14.86 4.13 13.16
C PRO A 272 16.38 4.06 13.02
N LEU A 273 17.07 4.89 13.79
CA LEU A 273 18.50 5.10 13.66
C LEU A 273 19.20 3.88 14.25
N ILE A 274 19.62 2.94 13.41
CA ILE A 274 20.31 1.74 13.88
C ILE A 274 21.75 2.10 14.22
N PHE A 275 22.21 1.75 15.41
CA PHE A 275 23.61 1.93 15.78
C PHE A 275 24.52 0.97 14.99
N PRO A 276 25.66 1.43 14.43
CA PRO A 276 26.53 0.60 13.57
C PRO A 276 26.95 -0.71 14.22
N GLU A 277 26.76 -1.82 13.50
CA GLU A 277 27.15 -3.17 13.95
C GLU A 277 28.65 -3.29 14.20
N THR A 278 29.43 -2.78 13.25
CA THR A 278 30.89 -2.88 13.21
C THR A 278 31.50 -1.54 12.83
N GLY A 279 32.78 -1.36 13.16
CA GLY A 279 33.50 -0.12 12.87
C GLY A 279 33.09 1.06 13.77
N GLY A 280 33.48 2.27 13.36
CA GLY A 280 33.19 3.51 14.08
C GLY A 280 31.99 4.27 13.53
N ILE A 281 31.67 5.40 14.16
CA ILE A 281 30.58 6.30 13.71
C ILE A 281 31.00 7.32 12.63
N ALA A 282 32.23 7.22 12.12
CA ALA A 282 32.82 8.24 11.23
C ALA A 282 32.03 8.49 9.93
N TYR A 283 31.24 7.51 9.47
CA TYR A 283 30.43 7.60 8.26
C TYR A 283 28.93 7.81 8.55
N SER A 284 28.56 8.16 9.78
CA SER A 284 27.20 8.49 10.15
C SER A 284 27.11 9.93 10.64
N GLU A 285 26.57 10.81 9.79
CA GLU A 285 26.38 12.23 10.10
C GLU A 285 25.55 12.43 11.37
N ARG A 286 24.54 11.58 11.59
CA ARG A 286 23.65 11.66 12.75
C ARG A 286 24.33 11.27 14.06
N TRP A 287 25.12 10.19 14.08
CA TRP A 287 25.86 9.81 15.30
C TRP A 287 26.99 10.80 15.61
N LEU A 288 27.62 11.38 14.57
CA LEU A 288 28.62 12.44 14.72
C LEU A 288 28.02 13.73 15.28
N SER A 289 26.83 14.13 14.84
CA SER A 289 26.17 15.34 15.35
C SER A 289 25.81 15.20 16.82
N ILE A 290 25.29 14.03 17.24
CA ILE A 290 25.02 13.73 18.66
C ILE A 290 26.30 13.78 19.50
N LYS A 291 27.39 13.14 19.03
CA LYS A 291 28.69 13.15 19.72
C LYS A 291 29.22 14.58 19.91
N ARG A 292 29.16 15.40 18.86
CA ARG A 292 29.60 16.81 18.91
C ARG A 292 28.73 17.63 19.84
N ALA A 293 27.41 17.47 19.78
CA ALA A 293 26.47 18.19 20.64
C ALA A 293 26.69 17.88 22.13
N MET A 294 27.10 16.65 22.46
CA MET A 294 27.39 16.22 23.82
C MET A 294 28.83 16.53 24.28
N GLY A 295 29.67 17.14 23.45
CA GLY A 295 31.06 17.47 23.78
C GLY A 295 31.92 16.23 24.08
N CYS A 296 31.69 15.13 23.37
CA CYS A 296 32.41 13.88 23.57
C CYS A 296 33.66 13.82 22.66
N ASP A 297 34.84 13.89 23.26
CA ASP A 297 36.13 13.98 22.54
C ASP A 297 36.76 12.62 22.21
N ALA A 298 36.16 11.52 22.71
CA ALA A 298 36.63 10.17 22.42
C ALA A 298 36.71 9.87 20.91
N ASP A 299 37.66 9.01 20.50
CA ASP A 299 37.79 8.57 19.11
C ASP A 299 36.50 7.88 18.59
N ASN A 300 36.19 8.07 17.30
CA ASN A 300 34.95 7.61 16.67
C ASN A 300 34.83 6.08 16.59
N GLN A 301 35.95 5.34 16.53
CA GLN A 301 35.93 3.87 16.62
C GLN A 301 35.84 3.40 18.05
N LYS A 302 36.55 4.09 18.97
CA LYS A 302 36.52 3.77 20.40
C LYS A 302 35.13 3.94 21.00
N ILE A 303 34.51 5.11 20.83
CA ILE A 303 33.19 5.40 21.40
C ILE A 303 32.10 4.45 20.85
N ALA A 304 32.21 4.08 19.58
CA ALA A 304 31.29 3.13 18.96
C ALA A 304 31.43 1.72 19.56
N SER A 305 32.66 1.29 19.80
CA SER A 305 32.94 -0.02 20.39
C SER A 305 32.53 -0.09 21.86
N ASP A 306 32.78 0.98 22.62
CA ASP A 306 32.39 1.08 24.02
C ASP A 306 30.87 1.15 24.18
N PHE A 307 30.18 1.89 23.31
CA PHE A 307 28.71 1.94 23.32
C PHE A 307 28.08 0.59 22.95
N ARG A 308 28.65 -0.14 21.97
CA ARG A 308 28.21 -1.51 21.67
C ARG A 308 28.34 -2.44 22.89
N ARG A 309 29.44 -2.33 23.63
CA ARG A 309 29.66 -3.10 24.86
C ARG A 309 28.65 -2.74 25.95
N PHE A 310 28.33 -1.45 26.08
CA PHE A 310 27.28 -0.96 26.98
C PHE A 310 25.90 -1.53 26.65
N LEU A 311 25.53 -1.55 25.36
CA LEU A 311 24.26 -2.14 24.91
C LEU A 311 24.21 -3.65 25.22
N ALA A 312 25.28 -4.38 24.89
CA ALA A 312 25.39 -5.81 25.16
C ALA A 312 25.29 -6.13 26.66
N GLY A 313 25.99 -5.37 27.51
CA GLY A 313 25.96 -5.53 28.96
C GLY A 313 24.60 -5.23 29.61
N ARG A 314 23.69 -4.56 28.89
CA ARG A 314 22.32 -4.25 29.34
C ARG A 314 21.24 -5.02 28.59
N GLY A 315 21.59 -5.91 27.67
CA GLY A 315 20.64 -6.64 26.84
C GLY A 315 19.79 -5.75 25.93
N LEU A 316 20.32 -4.58 25.52
CA LEU A 316 19.60 -3.61 24.69
C LEU A 316 19.91 -3.81 23.20
N ALA A 317 18.88 -3.72 22.36
CA ALA A 317 19.02 -3.83 20.90
C ALA A 317 19.60 -2.54 20.28
N ARG A 318 20.30 -2.67 19.16
CA ARG A 318 20.95 -1.55 18.42
C ARG A 318 19.95 -0.66 17.67
N ASP A 319 18.73 -1.14 17.52
CA ASP A 319 17.57 -0.49 16.90
C ASP A 319 16.49 -0.15 17.94
N ALA A 320 16.85 -0.14 19.24
CA ALA A 320 15.94 0.26 20.30
C ALA A 320 15.35 1.65 20.01
N THR A 321 14.06 1.83 20.28
CA THR A 321 13.34 3.08 19.97
C THR A 321 13.95 4.32 20.64
N ASN A 322 14.69 4.14 21.73
CA ASN A 322 15.40 5.19 22.48
C ASN A 322 16.93 5.18 22.30
N ILE A 323 17.45 4.53 21.25
CA ILE A 323 18.89 4.34 21.04
C ILE A 323 19.70 5.65 20.96
N GLU A 324 19.13 6.71 20.38
CA GLU A 324 19.77 8.04 20.33
C GLU A 324 19.97 8.63 21.72
N ARG A 325 18.92 8.62 22.55
CA ARG A 325 18.97 9.09 23.94
C ARG A 325 19.96 8.28 24.77
N LEU A 326 20.02 6.97 24.55
CA LEU A 326 21.01 6.11 25.20
C LEU A 326 22.44 6.50 24.81
N PHE A 327 22.67 6.82 23.53
CA PHE A 327 23.98 7.26 23.06
C PHE A 327 24.35 8.66 23.57
N GLU A 328 23.40 9.59 23.63
CA GLU A 328 23.58 10.92 24.24
C GLU A 328 24.02 10.81 25.70
N ASP A 329 23.29 10.04 26.51
CA ASP A 329 23.58 9.83 27.92
C ASP A 329 24.94 9.12 28.11
N PHE A 330 25.29 8.22 27.20
CA PHE A 330 26.58 7.53 27.19
C PHE A 330 27.73 8.50 26.86
N CYS A 331 27.60 9.29 25.80
CA CYS A 331 28.57 10.33 25.41
C CYS A 331 28.78 11.35 26.53
N ARG A 332 27.72 11.75 27.24
CA ARG A 332 27.80 12.68 28.37
C ARG A 332 28.61 12.12 29.54
N LYS A 333 28.60 10.79 29.73
CA LYS A 333 29.27 10.09 30.83
C LYS A 333 30.70 9.66 30.51
N VAL A 334 30.94 9.18 29.30
CA VAL A 334 32.20 8.53 28.90
C VAL A 334 33.09 9.46 28.05
N GLY A 335 32.51 10.50 27.44
CA GLY A 335 33.18 11.37 26.48
C GLY A 335 34.07 12.48 27.06
N LYS A 336 34.17 12.60 28.39
CA LYS A 336 34.98 13.62 29.09
C LYS A 336 36.19 13.01 29.81
N ALA A 337 36.92 12.11 29.13
CA ALA A 337 38.17 11.56 29.62
C ALA A 337 39.36 12.33 29.06
#